data_AF-A0A3D5Q897-F1
#
_entry.id   AF-A0A3D5Q897-F1
#
_cell.length_a   1.000
_cell.length_b   1.000
_cell.length_c   1.000
_cell.angle_alpha   90.00
_cell.angle_beta   90.00
_cell.angle_gamma   90.00
#
_symmetry.space_group_name_H-M   'P 1'
#
loop_
_entity.id
_entity.type
_entity.pdbx_description
1 polymer ?
#
loop_
_entity_poly.entity_id
_entity_poly.type
_entity_poly.pdbx_seq_one_letter_code
_entity_poly.pdbx_strand_id
1 'polypeptide(L)' 'DAVLFDSPNVMYFARTAGEGKVKTVGPLYEGQSYGIALTQGSKLREAVNISILKFMENGQYAELYKKWFGEAPQ' A
#
# COMPACT_ATOMS: atom_id res chain seq x y z
N ASP A 1 -22.72 11.28 0.03
CA ASP A 1 -22.00 10.99 -1.23
C ASP A 1 -20.81 10.09 -0.97
N ALA A 2 -20.30 9.41 -2.00
CA ALA A 2 -19.15 8.49 -1.91
C ALA A 2 -18.39 8.44 -3.25
N VAL A 3 -17.09 8.12 -3.17
CA VAL A 3 -16.21 7.86 -4.31
C VAL A 3 -15.52 6.52 -4.09
N LEU A 4 -15.40 5.70 -5.13
CA LEU A 4 -14.72 4.42 -5.11
C LEU A 4 -13.42 4.51 -5.91
N PHE A 5 -12.30 4.14 -5.29
CA PHE A 5 -10.98 4.14 -5.93
C PHE A 5 -9.99 3.25 -5.15
N ASP A 6 -8.76 3.12 -5.67
CA ASP A 6 -7.67 2.34 -5.09
C ASP A 6 -7.42 2.67 -3.60
N SER A 7 -7.45 1.63 -2.76
CA SER A 7 -7.37 1.78 -1.30
C SER A 7 -6.20 2.66 -0.82
N PRO A 8 -4.93 2.44 -1.22
CA PRO A 8 -3.82 3.30 -0.78
C PRO A 8 -3.98 4.77 -1.14
N ASN A 9 -4.55 5.07 -2.32
CA ASN A 9 -4.80 6.45 -2.73
C ASN A 9 -5.87 7.10 -1.86
N VAL A 10 -6.98 6.39 -1.59
CA VAL A 10 -8.07 6.95 -0.76
C VAL A 10 -7.63 7.11 0.70
N MET A 11 -6.86 6.15 1.24
CA MET A 11 -6.29 6.23 2.58
C MET A 11 -5.34 7.42 2.71
N TYR A 12 -4.44 7.64 1.74
CA TYR A 12 -3.54 8.79 1.74
C TYR A 12 -4.28 10.11 1.66
N PHE A 13 -5.28 10.22 0.78
CA PHE A 13 -6.08 11.43 0.65
C PHE A 13 -6.82 11.76 1.95
N ALA A 14 -7.46 10.77 2.57
CA ALA A 14 -8.16 10.93 3.85
C ALA A 14 -7.23 11.39 4.98
N ARG A 15 -5.94 11.02 4.93
CA ARG A 15 -4.91 11.43 5.89
C ARG A 15 -4.25 12.79 5.60
N THR A 16 -4.48 13.36 4.42
CA THR A 16 -3.80 14.59 3.99
C THR A 16 -4.81 15.67 3.61
N ALA A 17 -5.08 15.86 2.33
CA ALA A 17 -5.98 16.91 1.86
C ALA A 17 -7.43 16.75 2.36
N GLY A 18 -7.84 15.51 2.67
CA GLY A 18 -9.15 15.15 3.18
C GLY A 18 -9.27 15.10 4.71
N GLU A 19 -8.20 15.40 5.45
CA GLU A 19 -8.19 15.24 6.91
C GLU A 19 -9.33 16.03 7.59
N GLY A 20 -10.07 15.36 8.48
CA GLY A 20 -11.22 15.92 9.19
C GLY A 20 -12.47 16.17 8.33
N LYS A 21 -12.41 15.92 7.02
CA LYS A 21 -13.51 16.16 6.08
C LYS A 21 -14.09 14.87 5.50
N VAL A 22 -13.26 13.86 5.31
CA VAL A 22 -13.66 12.56 4.78
C VAL A 22 -13.11 11.41 5.63
N LYS A 23 -13.66 10.21 5.43
CA LYS A 23 -13.18 8.97 6.04
C LYS A 23 -13.28 7.83 5.05
N THR A 24 -12.39 6.85 5.15
CA THR A 24 -12.51 5.57 4.44
C THR A 24 -13.60 4.72 5.09
N VAL A 25 -14.38 4.00 4.29
CA VAL A 25 -15.47 3.12 4.74
C VAL A 25 -15.60 1.90 3.83
N GLY A 26 -16.15 0.81 4.36
CA GLY A 26 -16.36 -0.43 3.62
C GLY A 26 -15.14 -1.35 3.59
N PRO A 27 -15.32 -2.63 3.23
CA PRO A 27 -14.23 -3.57 3.03
C PRO A 27 -13.46 -3.28 1.74
N LEU A 28 -12.32 -3.95 1.57
CA LEU A 28 -11.70 -4.07 0.24
C LEU A 28 -12.58 -4.96 -0.64
N TYR A 29 -13.18 -4.38 -1.68
CA TYR A 29 -14.06 -5.10 -2.60
C TYR A 29 -13.29 -5.87 -3.68
N GLU A 30 -12.27 -5.22 -4.25
CA GLU A 30 -11.36 -5.82 -5.22
C GLU A 30 -9.93 -5.39 -4.88
N GLY A 31 -9.03 -6.37 -4.76
CA GLY A 31 -7.65 -6.15 -4.40
C GLY A 31 -6.71 -6.80 -5.42
N GLN A 32 -5.75 -6.03 -5.90
CA GLN A 32 -4.58 -6.53 -6.62
C GLN A 32 -3.34 -6.04 -5.89
N SER A 33 -2.32 -6.89 -5.78
CA SER A 33 -1.05 -6.48 -5.20
C SER A 33 -0.34 -5.49 -6.11
N TYR A 34 0.15 -4.38 -5.54
CA TYR A 34 1.09 -3.53 -6.24
C TYR A 34 2.41 -4.28 -6.47
N GLY A 35 3.02 -4.05 -7.63
CA GLY A 35 4.28 -4.68 -8.03
C GLY A 35 5.28 -3.67 -8.58
N ILE A 36 6.55 -4.02 -8.48
CA ILE A 36 7.64 -3.31 -9.16
C ILE A 36 7.85 -3.98 -10.52
N ALA A 37 7.47 -3.31 -11.59
CA ALA A 37 7.69 -3.80 -12.94
C ALA A 37 9.19 -3.76 -13.29
N LEU A 38 9.70 -4.84 -13.87
CA LEU A 38 11.06 -4.97 -14.38
C LEU A 38 11.00 -5.43 -15.83
N THR A 39 12.04 -5.13 -16.60
CA THR A 39 12.18 -5.68 -17.96
C THR A 39 12.14 -7.22 -17.92
N GLN A 40 11.55 -7.82 -18.94
CA GLN A 40 11.48 -9.27 -19.05
C GLN A 40 12.90 -9.87 -19.05
N GLY A 41 13.12 -10.90 -18.21
CA GLY A 41 14.44 -11.52 -18.04
C GLY A 41 15.41 -10.72 -17.16
N SER A 42 14.97 -9.65 -16.50
CA SER A 42 15.83 -8.89 -15.58
C SER A 42 16.43 -9.76 -14.48
N LYS A 43 17.76 -9.70 -14.37
CA LYS A 43 18.51 -10.37 -13.29
C LYS A 43 18.18 -9.81 -11.90
N LEU A 44 17.54 -8.64 -11.83
CA LEU A 44 17.16 -7.98 -10.56
C LEU A 44 15.89 -8.57 -9.95
N ARG A 45 15.07 -9.31 -10.71
CA ARG A 45 13.77 -9.80 -10.25
C ARG A 45 13.87 -10.55 -8.92
N GLU A 46 14.83 -11.45 -8.82
CA GLU A 46 15.00 -12.28 -7.62
C GLU A 46 15.47 -11.45 -6.42
N ALA A 47 16.49 -10.61 -6.60
CA ALA A 47 17.04 -9.77 -5.54
C ALA A 47 16.01 -8.75 -5.00
N VAL A 48 15.18 -8.17 -5.87
CA VAL A 48 14.09 -7.27 -5.49
C VAL A 48 13.04 -8.02 -4.68
N ASN A 49 12.59 -9.19 -5.14
CA ASN A 49 11.60 -9.99 -4.41
C ASN A 49 12.09 -10.40 -3.02
N ILE A 50 13.33 -10.88 -2.91
CA ILE A 50 13.94 -11.25 -1.63
C ILE A 50 14.00 -10.04 -0.67
N SER A 51 14.31 -8.86 -1.18
CA SER A 51 14.38 -7.64 -0.35
C SER A 51 13.01 -7.21 0.17
N ILE A 52 11.98 -7.30 -0.67
CA ILE A 52 10.59 -7.01 -0.27
C ILE A 52 10.13 -8.02 0.80
N LEU A 53 10.40 -9.31 0.61
CA LEU A 53 10.07 -10.34 1.60
C LEU A 53 10.75 -10.06 2.95
N LYS A 54 12.04 -9.69 2.95
CA LYS A 54 12.75 -9.31 4.18
C LYS A 54 12.09 -8.14 4.90
N PHE A 55 11.62 -7.11 4.17
CA PHE A 55 10.92 -5.97 4.77
C PHE A 55 9.56 -6.35 5.35
N MET A 56 8.88 -7.33 4.76
CA MET A 56 7.63 -7.87 5.30
C MET A 56 7.89 -8.68 6.58
N GLU A 57 8.87 -9.59 6.54
CA GLU A 57 9.21 -10.48 7.66
C GLU A 57 9.74 -9.74 8.89
N ASN A 58 10.54 -8.69 8.68
CA ASN A 58 11.14 -7.92 9.78
C ASN A 58 10.28 -6.74 10.26
N GLY A 59 9.07 -6.58 9.72
CA GLY A 59 8.12 -5.55 10.12
C GLY A 59 8.38 -4.15 9.54
N GLN A 60 9.47 -3.92 8.78
CA GLN A 60 9.74 -2.62 8.16
C GLN A 60 8.62 -2.17 7.21
N TYR A 61 7.97 -3.13 6.53
CA TYR A 61 6.82 -2.83 5.68
C TYR A 61 5.65 -2.29 6.49
N ALA A 62 5.36 -2.87 7.66
CA ALA A 62 4.28 -2.41 8.54
C ALA A 62 4.57 -1.00 9.06
N GLU A 63 5.81 -0.70 9.43
CA GLU A 63 6.22 0.66 9.83
C GLU A 63 6.07 1.68 8.70
N LEU A 64 6.45 1.30 7.46
CA LEU A 64 6.26 2.15 6.29
C LEU A 64 4.78 2.39 6.01
N TYR A 65 3.96 1.34 6.05
CA TYR A 65 2.52 1.44 5.82
C TYR A 65 1.87 2.35 6.88
N LYS A 66 2.22 2.17 8.16
CA LYS A 66 1.73 3.02 9.25
C LYS A 66 2.17 4.47 9.10
N LYS A 67 3.38 4.74 8.63
CA LYS A 67 3.85 6.10 8.35
C LYS A 67 2.94 6.82 7.34
N TRP A 68 2.46 6.12 6.31
CA TRP A 68 1.70 6.74 5.23
C TRP A 68 0.18 6.71 5.43
N PHE A 69 -0.35 5.68 6.12
CA PHE A 69 -1.79 5.45 6.26
C PHE A 69 -2.28 5.47 7.72
N GLY A 70 -1.35 5.48 8.69
CA GLY A 70 -1.62 5.62 10.12
C GLY A 70 -2.26 4.39 10.77
N GLU A 71 -2.29 3.25 10.09
CA GLU A 71 -2.72 1.94 10.60
C GLU A 71 -1.76 0.85 10.11
N ALA A 72 -1.87 -0.38 10.63
CA ALA A 72 -1.10 -1.50 10.11
C ALA A 72 -1.71 -2.01 8.78
N PRO A 73 -0.92 -2.62 7.89
CA PRO A 73 -1.48 -3.29 6.72
C PRO A 73 -2.43 -4.41 7.18
N GLN A 74 -3.59 -4.52 6.54
CA GLN A 74 -4.59 -5.57 6.79
C GLN A 74 -4.24 -6.89 6.11
#